data_AF-A0A821GDW6-F1
#
_entry.id   AF-A0A821GDW6-F1
#
_cell.length_a   1.000
_cell.length_b   1.000
_cell.length_c   1.000
_cell.angle_alpha   90.00
_cell.angle_beta   90.00
_cell.angle_gamma   90.00
#
_symmetry.space_group_name_H-M   'P 1'
#
loop_
_entity.id
_entity.type
_entity.pdbx_description
1 polymer ?
#
loop_
_entity_poly.entity_id
_entity_poly.type
_entity_poly.pdbx_seq_one_letter_code
_entity_poly.pdbx_strand_id
1 'polypeptide(L)'
;METLAHLVQVNGLIDDFLSLSLENQKKSIVQWLNNEQIIEKLMLTDDELLNKSSKTAARIFGRLKLIKNNLDIFNKLIIAETSSIVNVLAAFLLLKASGNSVAEKNTIIDIVTLSESVKDLEELPNLISELIDDPIYRKHLFYRQKLIPMIAKSDTVRRNGRGAESSQEQALGKLYAMLDQFKNKYPELKNLTINGFSGGGAALQRGGGRVTEVAHNHGRAARFYGAKTLGPSLLTIQGHQMQILFSPSSIALQTLQSLVAQNLYARAQTELKPNGEHYVLPRRAPKGYNERKKED
;
A
#
# COMPACT_ATOMS: atom_id res chain seq x y z
N MET A 1 -9.83 13.39 2.30
CA MET A 1 -10.22 14.56 1.49
C MET A 1 -10.96 15.58 2.34
N GLU A 2 -12.06 15.22 3.01
CA GLU A 2 -12.83 16.15 3.86
C GLU A 2 -11.99 16.87 4.92
N THR A 3 -11.12 16.16 5.65
CA THR A 3 -10.22 16.79 6.64
C THR A 3 -9.34 17.88 6.00
N LEU A 4 -8.84 17.64 4.79
CA LEU A 4 -8.05 18.64 4.08
C LEU A 4 -8.93 19.83 3.69
N ALA A 5 -10.15 19.59 3.18
CA ALA A 5 -11.08 20.65 2.80
C ALA A 5 -11.38 21.61 3.97
N HIS A 6 -11.71 21.07 5.15
CA HIS A 6 -11.93 21.88 6.35
C HIS A 6 -10.65 22.62 6.79
N LEU A 7 -9.49 21.96 6.70
CA LEU A 7 -8.21 22.57 7.06
C LEU A 7 -7.89 23.78 6.17
N VAL A 8 -8.03 23.65 4.85
CA VAL A 8 -7.72 24.74 3.91
C VAL A 8 -8.77 25.85 3.95
N GLN A 9 -10.02 25.52 4.25
CA GLN A 9 -11.12 26.48 4.44
C GLN A 9 -10.91 27.34 5.68
N VAL A 10 -10.63 26.73 6.85
CA VAL A 10 -10.39 27.46 8.11
C VAL A 10 -9.18 28.38 8.00
N ASN A 11 -8.20 28.02 7.16
CA ASN A 11 -7.04 28.85 6.88
C ASN A 11 -7.26 29.85 5.72
N GLY A 12 -8.47 29.96 5.17
CA GLY A 12 -8.80 30.93 4.12
C GLY A 12 -7.99 30.75 2.83
N LEU A 13 -7.63 29.51 2.48
CA LEU A 13 -6.97 29.21 1.20
C LEU A 13 -7.98 29.01 0.07
N ILE A 14 -9.08 28.30 0.36
CA ILE A 14 -10.20 28.08 -0.55
C ILE A 14 -11.44 27.70 0.25
N ASP A 15 -12.60 28.23 -0.13
CA ASP A 15 -13.86 28.01 0.60
C ASP A 15 -14.43 26.61 0.39
N ASP A 16 -14.43 26.13 -0.86
CA ASP A 16 -14.95 24.81 -1.22
C ASP A 16 -13.97 24.04 -2.09
N PHE A 17 -13.05 23.34 -1.42
CA PHE A 17 -12.05 22.51 -2.08
C PHE A 17 -12.66 21.29 -2.80
N LEU A 18 -13.77 20.75 -2.29
CA LEU A 18 -14.33 19.50 -2.78
C LEU A 18 -15.11 19.68 -4.09
N SER A 19 -15.61 20.88 -4.40
CA SER A 19 -16.23 21.17 -5.69
C SER A 19 -15.25 21.33 -6.85
N LEU A 20 -13.95 21.44 -6.57
CA LEU A 20 -12.92 21.44 -7.62
C LEU A 20 -12.85 20.09 -8.34
N SER A 21 -12.57 20.11 -9.65
CA SER A 21 -12.18 18.91 -10.39
C SER A 21 -10.90 18.29 -9.82
N LEU A 22 -10.69 16.97 -10.01
CA LEU A 22 -9.48 16.29 -9.53
C LEU A 22 -8.18 16.96 -10.02
N GLU A 23 -8.15 17.44 -11.25
CA GLU A 23 -7.01 18.19 -11.80
C GLU A 23 -6.76 19.50 -11.04
N ASN A 24 -7.80 20.25 -10.72
CA ASN A 24 -7.66 21.50 -9.96
C ASN A 24 -7.35 21.25 -8.48
N GLN A 25 -7.87 20.17 -7.90
CA GLN A 25 -7.47 19.70 -6.57
C GLN A 25 -5.98 19.36 -6.55
N LYS A 26 -5.50 18.58 -7.52
CA LYS A 26 -4.07 18.24 -7.69
C LYS A 26 -3.20 19.50 -7.78
N LYS A 27 -3.54 20.41 -8.70
CA LYS A 27 -2.80 21.67 -8.90
C LYS A 27 -2.69 22.49 -7.61
N SER A 28 -3.81 22.63 -6.90
CA SER A 28 -3.85 23.37 -5.64
C SER A 28 -2.98 22.72 -4.57
N ILE A 29 -3.10 21.40 -4.38
CA ILE A 29 -2.28 20.67 -3.40
C ILE A 29 -0.79 20.77 -3.73
N VAL A 30 -0.41 20.60 -5.00
CA VAL A 30 0.99 20.71 -5.45
C VAL A 30 1.53 22.12 -5.19
N GLN A 31 0.74 23.16 -5.45
CA GLN A 31 1.12 24.53 -5.15
C GLN A 31 1.35 24.73 -3.65
N TRP A 32 0.46 24.22 -2.79
CA TRP A 32 0.56 24.34 -1.34
C TRP A 32 1.74 23.53 -0.77
N LEU A 33 2.00 22.33 -1.28
CA LEU A 33 3.12 21.47 -0.85
C LEU A 33 4.50 22.09 -1.14
N ASN A 34 4.58 22.96 -2.16
CA ASN A 34 5.79 23.66 -2.59
C ASN A 34 5.90 25.09 -2.03
N ASN A 35 4.96 25.53 -1.19
CA ASN A 35 4.97 26.87 -0.59
C ASN A 35 5.14 26.76 0.94
N GLU A 36 6.34 27.08 1.44
CA GLU A 36 6.68 26.98 2.85
C GLU A 36 5.80 27.87 3.74
N GLN A 37 5.46 29.09 3.31
CA GLN A 37 4.58 29.99 4.07
C GLN A 37 3.18 29.40 4.24
N ILE A 38 2.67 28.70 3.22
CA ILE A 38 1.37 28.01 3.31
C ILE A 38 1.46 26.83 4.28
N ILE A 39 2.54 26.05 4.23
CA ILE A 39 2.74 24.94 5.17
C ILE A 39 2.83 25.46 6.62
N GLU A 40 3.61 26.51 6.87
CA GLU A 40 3.71 27.15 8.19
C GLU A 40 2.36 27.64 8.68
N LYS A 41 1.58 28.30 7.81
CA LYS A 41 0.22 28.73 8.13
C LYS A 41 -0.67 27.55 8.53
N LEU A 42 -0.65 26.46 7.75
CA LEU A 42 -1.44 25.25 8.06
C LEU A 42 -0.98 24.57 9.36
N MET A 43 0.31 24.61 9.69
CA MET A 43 0.83 24.10 10.96
C MET A 43 0.33 24.87 12.17
N LEU A 44 0.10 26.17 12.01
CA LEU A 44 -0.43 27.06 13.04
C LEU A 44 -1.97 27.10 13.08
N THR A 45 -2.66 26.18 12.42
CA THR A 45 -4.13 26.10 12.45
C THR A 45 -4.65 26.05 13.88
N ASP A 46 -5.60 26.93 14.18
CA ASP A 46 -6.37 26.92 15.42
C ASP A 46 -7.26 25.66 15.50
N ASP A 47 -6.96 24.80 16.47
CA ASP A 47 -7.67 23.55 16.68
C ASP A 47 -9.14 23.76 17.10
N GLU A 48 -9.48 24.86 17.77
CA GLU A 48 -10.87 25.20 18.10
C GLU A 48 -11.66 25.57 16.85
N LEU A 49 -11.09 26.37 15.95
CA LEU A 49 -11.73 26.73 14.68
C LEU A 49 -11.91 25.49 13.81
N LEU A 50 -10.89 24.62 13.71
CA LEU A 50 -11.01 23.37 12.98
C LEU A 50 -12.07 22.45 13.59
N ASN A 51 -12.16 22.39 14.93
CA ASN A 51 -13.17 21.59 15.63
C ASN A 51 -14.60 22.13 15.44
N LYS A 52 -14.76 23.45 15.39
CA LYS A 52 -16.05 24.10 15.04
C LYS A 52 -16.46 23.80 13.60
N SER A 53 -15.50 23.77 12.67
CA SER A 53 -15.76 23.43 11.26
C SER A 53 -16.08 21.94 11.07
N SER A 54 -15.30 21.04 11.69
CA SER A 54 -15.56 19.60 11.71
C SER A 54 -14.81 18.90 12.84
N LYS A 55 -15.56 18.32 13.78
CA LYS A 55 -15.01 17.49 14.87
C LYS A 55 -14.17 16.32 14.35
N THR A 56 -14.56 15.72 13.23
CA THR A 56 -13.81 14.64 12.61
C THR A 56 -12.48 15.12 12.04
N ALA A 57 -12.48 16.28 11.36
CA ALA A 57 -11.27 16.88 10.83
C ALA A 57 -10.27 17.23 11.95
N ALA A 58 -10.74 17.90 13.00
CA ALA A 58 -9.92 18.22 14.17
C ALA A 58 -9.34 16.97 14.84
N ARG A 59 -10.14 15.91 15.00
CA ARG A 59 -9.68 14.64 15.58
C ARG A 59 -8.59 13.98 14.73
N ILE A 60 -8.75 13.93 13.41
CA ILE A 60 -7.76 13.34 12.50
C ILE A 60 -6.48 14.17 12.52
N PHE A 61 -6.59 15.50 12.36
CA PHE A 61 -5.45 16.40 12.33
C PHE A 61 -4.67 16.41 13.66
N GLY A 62 -5.38 16.43 14.79
CA GLY A 62 -4.78 16.31 16.12
C GLY A 62 -4.02 14.98 16.32
N ARG A 63 -4.54 13.86 15.79
CA ARG A 63 -3.81 12.58 15.81
C ARG A 63 -2.52 12.63 14.98
N LEU A 64 -2.54 13.30 13.83
CA LEU A 64 -1.33 13.49 13.02
C LEU A 64 -0.30 14.38 13.73
N LYS A 65 -0.73 15.42 14.45
CA LYS A 65 0.15 16.24 15.30
C LYS A 65 0.79 15.39 16.42
N LEU A 66 0.03 14.50 17.06
CA LEU A 66 0.55 13.59 18.09
C LEU A 66 1.62 12.63 17.55
N ILE A 67 1.43 12.12 16.33
CA ILE A 67 2.38 11.21 15.66
C ILE A 67 3.76 11.86 15.51
N LYS A 68 3.83 13.14 15.17
CA LYS A 68 5.11 13.86 14.99
C LYS A 68 6.02 13.77 16.23
N ASN A 69 5.43 13.76 17.42
CA ASN A 69 6.16 13.70 18.68
C ASN A 69 6.42 12.25 19.15
N ASN A 70 5.81 11.26 18.49
CA ASN A 70 5.87 9.84 18.85
C ASN A 70 6.08 9.01 17.58
N LEU A 71 7.21 9.23 16.93
CA LEU A 71 7.51 8.62 15.64
C LEU A 71 7.75 7.09 15.70
N ASP A 72 7.98 6.57 16.90
CA ASP A 72 8.16 5.14 17.19
C ASP A 72 6.84 4.35 17.18
N ILE A 73 5.70 5.00 17.46
CA ILE A 73 4.39 4.32 17.50
C ILE A 73 3.67 4.30 16.14
N PHE A 74 4.16 5.04 15.13
CA PHE A 74 3.49 5.17 13.84
C PHE A 74 4.46 5.26 12.67
N ASN A 75 4.37 4.30 11.74
CA ASN A 75 5.21 4.28 10.54
C ASN A 75 4.47 4.00 9.23
N LYS A 76 3.14 3.88 9.24
CA LYS A 76 2.30 3.60 8.06
C LYS A 76 1.01 4.39 8.12
N LEU A 77 0.74 5.16 7.07
CA LEU A 77 -0.56 5.76 6.83
C LEU A 77 -1.24 4.99 5.69
N ILE A 78 -2.32 4.29 6.02
CA ILE A 78 -3.14 3.54 5.06
C ILE A 78 -4.25 4.45 4.56
N ILE A 79 -4.34 4.62 3.24
CA ILE A 79 -5.36 5.40 2.56
C ILE A 79 -6.38 4.42 1.98
N ALA A 80 -7.55 4.34 2.59
CA ALA A 80 -8.68 3.57 2.08
C ALA A 80 -9.18 4.16 0.75
N GLU A 81 -9.78 3.33 -0.09
CA GLU A 81 -10.37 3.73 -1.39
C GLU A 81 -9.46 4.64 -2.24
N THR A 82 -8.17 4.31 -2.32
CA THR A 82 -7.23 5.13 -3.09
C THR A 82 -7.50 4.95 -4.58
N SER A 83 -8.04 5.99 -5.23
CA SER A 83 -8.41 5.97 -6.64
C SER A 83 -7.60 6.93 -7.51
N SER A 84 -6.82 7.83 -6.91
CA SER A 84 -6.00 8.80 -7.65
C SER A 84 -4.79 9.29 -6.84
N ILE A 85 -3.82 9.92 -7.54
CA ILE A 85 -2.71 10.64 -6.91
C ILE A 85 -3.17 11.75 -5.96
N VAL A 86 -4.35 12.34 -6.18
CA VAL A 86 -4.89 13.42 -5.35
C VAL A 86 -5.08 12.95 -3.90
N ASN A 87 -5.52 11.70 -3.70
CA ASN A 87 -5.69 11.14 -2.36
C ASN A 87 -4.36 11.06 -1.60
N VAL A 88 -3.29 10.67 -2.31
CA VAL A 88 -1.94 10.56 -1.77
C VAL A 88 -1.33 11.93 -1.48
N LEU A 89 -1.45 12.88 -2.41
CA LEU A 89 -0.95 14.24 -2.20
C LEU A 89 -1.71 14.98 -1.09
N ALA A 90 -3.02 14.74 -0.96
CA ALA A 90 -3.80 15.27 0.16
C ALA A 90 -3.30 14.73 1.50
N ALA A 91 -2.94 13.44 1.56
CA ALA A 91 -2.32 12.85 2.75
C ALA A 91 -0.93 13.47 3.04
N PHE A 92 -0.13 13.75 2.00
CA PHE A 92 1.17 14.42 2.16
C PHE A 92 1.00 15.82 2.74
N LEU A 93 0.01 16.57 2.26
CA LEU A 93 -0.25 17.91 2.74
C LEU A 93 -0.73 17.89 4.20
N LEU A 94 -1.62 16.97 4.58
CA LEU A 94 -2.03 16.79 5.97
C LEU A 94 -0.85 16.39 6.89
N LEU A 95 0.06 15.55 6.40
CA LEU A 95 1.27 15.18 7.14
C LEU A 95 2.19 16.38 7.33
N LYS A 96 2.52 17.13 6.26
CA LYS A 96 3.32 18.37 6.39
C LYS A 96 2.66 19.39 7.31
N ALA A 97 1.37 19.64 7.13
CA ALA A 97 0.59 20.57 7.94
C ALA A 97 0.52 20.16 9.41
N SER A 98 0.72 18.88 9.75
CA SER A 98 0.80 18.42 11.14
C SER A 98 2.24 18.31 11.66
N GLY A 99 3.21 18.86 10.92
CA GLY A 99 4.63 18.86 11.25
C GLY A 99 5.38 17.57 10.91
N ASN A 100 4.73 16.59 10.28
CA ASN A 100 5.37 15.32 9.88
C ASN A 100 6.20 15.45 8.61
N SER A 101 7.29 14.69 8.55
CA SER A 101 8.17 14.67 7.39
C SER A 101 7.67 13.75 6.28
N VAL A 102 7.56 14.30 5.06
CA VAL A 102 7.16 13.58 3.86
C VAL A 102 7.88 14.12 2.63
N ALA A 103 8.35 13.21 1.77
CA ALA A 103 9.13 13.56 0.57
C ALA A 103 10.43 14.34 0.86
N GLU A 104 11.06 14.04 2.00
CA GLU A 104 12.31 14.64 2.46
C GLU A 104 13.18 13.66 3.28
N LYS A 105 14.40 14.07 3.63
CA LYS A 105 15.43 13.20 4.24
C LYS A 105 14.96 12.45 5.51
N ASN A 106 14.14 13.11 6.33
CA ASN A 106 13.67 12.55 7.60
C ASN A 106 12.33 11.79 7.48
N THR A 107 11.90 11.44 6.25
CA THR A 107 10.64 10.72 6.04
C THR A 107 10.71 9.30 6.62
N ILE A 108 9.86 9.03 7.62
CA ILE A 108 9.73 7.68 8.21
C ILE A 108 8.38 7.00 7.95
N ILE A 109 7.35 7.78 7.60
CA ILE A 109 6.00 7.29 7.39
C ILE A 109 5.89 6.68 5.99
N ASP A 110 5.43 5.44 5.92
CA ASP A 110 5.08 4.75 4.69
C ASP A 110 3.67 5.09 4.27
N ILE A 111 3.47 5.34 2.98
CA ILE A 111 2.16 5.63 2.42
C ILE A 111 1.66 4.36 1.74
N VAL A 112 0.56 3.83 2.27
CA VAL A 112 -0.02 2.55 1.87
C VAL A 112 -1.33 2.81 1.13
N THR A 113 -1.43 2.39 -0.12
CA THR A 113 -2.67 2.47 -0.90
C THR A 113 -3.49 1.20 -0.69
N LEU A 114 -4.79 1.32 -0.40
CA LEU A 114 -5.65 0.16 -0.18
C LEU A 114 -6.64 -0.04 -1.35
N SER A 115 -6.63 -1.24 -1.94
CA SER A 115 -7.59 -1.71 -2.93
C SER A 115 -8.63 -2.64 -2.29
N GLU A 116 -9.92 -2.34 -2.45
CA GLU A 116 -11.02 -2.99 -1.71
C GLU A 116 -12.06 -3.65 -2.62
N SER A 117 -12.00 -3.37 -3.92
CA SER A 117 -12.84 -3.97 -4.95
C SER A 117 -12.02 -4.62 -6.07
N VAL A 118 -12.66 -5.48 -6.88
CA VAL A 118 -12.00 -6.05 -8.08
C VAL A 118 -11.66 -4.96 -9.08
N LYS A 119 -12.51 -3.93 -9.22
CA LYS A 119 -12.23 -2.76 -10.06
C LYS A 119 -10.95 -2.04 -9.60
N ASP A 120 -10.76 -1.88 -8.29
CA ASP A 120 -9.55 -1.25 -7.76
C ASP A 120 -8.31 -2.10 -8.08
N LEU A 121 -8.43 -3.44 -8.04
CA LEU A 121 -7.34 -4.36 -8.37
C LEU A 121 -6.97 -4.31 -9.86
N GLU A 122 -7.95 -4.13 -10.74
CA GLU A 122 -7.73 -3.97 -12.17
C GLU A 122 -7.01 -2.66 -12.49
N GLU A 123 -7.36 -1.57 -11.81
CA GLU A 123 -6.74 -0.25 -11.99
C GLU A 123 -5.44 -0.05 -11.21
N LEU A 124 -5.14 -0.92 -10.24
CA LEU A 124 -3.98 -0.76 -9.36
C LEU A 124 -2.65 -0.58 -10.12
N PRO A 125 -2.31 -1.33 -11.20
CA PRO A 125 -1.10 -1.07 -11.99
C PRO A 125 -1.04 0.33 -12.60
N ASN A 126 -2.18 0.86 -13.09
CA ASN A 126 -2.26 2.19 -13.66
C ASN A 126 -2.07 3.25 -12.57
N LEU A 127 -2.77 3.11 -11.44
CA LEU A 127 -2.63 3.99 -10.29
C LEU A 127 -1.17 4.06 -9.81
N ILE A 128 -0.51 2.92 -9.62
CA ILE A 128 0.90 2.90 -9.18
C ILE A 128 1.81 3.59 -10.20
N SER A 129 1.57 3.40 -11.49
CA SER A 129 2.35 4.09 -12.54
C SER A 129 2.16 5.61 -12.46
N GLU A 130 0.93 6.07 -12.30
CA GLU A 130 0.62 7.49 -12.11
C GLU A 130 1.30 8.06 -10.86
N LEU A 131 1.24 7.33 -9.75
CA LEU A 131 1.89 7.71 -8.50
C LEU A 131 3.40 7.85 -8.68
N ILE A 132 4.07 6.87 -9.27
CA ILE A 132 5.54 6.88 -9.45
C ILE A 132 5.98 7.97 -10.45
N ASP A 133 5.13 8.29 -11.44
CA ASP A 133 5.40 9.36 -12.39
C ASP A 133 5.29 10.76 -11.76
N ASP A 134 4.49 10.91 -10.70
CA ASP A 134 4.41 12.15 -9.93
C ASP A 134 5.73 12.46 -9.19
N PRO A 135 6.35 13.64 -9.39
CA PRO A 135 7.66 13.95 -8.83
C PRO A 135 7.67 14.05 -7.30
N ILE A 136 6.55 14.43 -6.66
CA ILE A 136 6.48 14.55 -5.20
C ILE A 136 6.42 13.16 -4.59
N TYR A 137 5.57 12.28 -5.12
CA TYR A 137 5.48 10.90 -4.65
C TYR A 137 6.77 10.10 -4.97
N ARG A 138 7.37 10.31 -6.14
CA ARG A 138 8.67 9.73 -6.47
C ARG A 138 9.76 10.15 -5.50
N LYS A 139 9.80 11.44 -5.12
CA LYS A 139 10.73 11.93 -4.09
C LYS A 139 10.48 11.25 -2.74
N HIS A 140 9.23 10.98 -2.38
CA HIS A 140 8.91 10.18 -1.19
C HIS A 140 9.45 8.74 -1.30
N LEU A 141 9.24 8.07 -2.42
CA LEU A 141 9.78 6.74 -2.67
C LEU A 141 11.31 6.71 -2.68
N PHE A 142 11.98 7.77 -3.14
CA PHE A 142 13.43 7.89 -3.07
C PHE A 142 13.94 7.80 -1.62
N TYR A 143 13.27 8.45 -0.67
CA TYR A 143 13.66 8.37 0.74
C TYR A 143 13.22 7.07 1.42
N ARG A 144 12.10 6.47 1.01
CA ARG A 144 11.57 5.24 1.63
C ARG A 144 12.12 3.96 1.04
N GLN A 145 12.50 3.98 -0.24
CA GLN A 145 12.94 2.84 -1.06
C GLN A 145 11.99 1.63 -1.01
N LYS A 146 10.70 1.88 -0.74
CA LYS A 146 9.67 0.84 -0.73
C LYS A 146 8.30 1.39 -1.10
N LEU A 147 7.57 0.62 -1.90
CA LEU A 147 6.17 0.83 -2.26
C LEU A 147 5.33 -0.22 -1.55
N ILE A 148 4.21 0.16 -0.94
CA ILE A 148 3.37 -0.74 -0.15
C ILE A 148 1.92 -0.70 -0.68
N PRO A 149 1.58 -1.52 -1.68
CA PRO A 149 0.19 -1.70 -2.08
C PRO A 149 -0.48 -2.70 -1.14
N MET A 150 -1.62 -2.31 -0.56
CA MET A 150 -2.44 -3.15 0.30
C MET A 150 -3.70 -3.63 -0.42
N ILE A 151 -4.02 -4.90 -0.24
CA ILE A 151 -5.20 -5.54 -0.82
C ILE A 151 -6.11 -6.02 0.31
N ALA A 152 -7.35 -5.53 0.37
CA ALA A 152 -8.35 -6.02 1.31
C ALA A 152 -8.92 -7.36 0.84
N LYS A 153 -8.23 -8.46 1.23
CA LYS A 153 -8.57 -9.82 0.79
C LYS A 153 -10.02 -10.22 1.13
N SER A 154 -10.45 -9.95 2.36
CA SER A 154 -11.81 -10.29 2.79
C SER A 154 -12.89 -9.54 2.03
N ASP A 155 -12.73 -8.23 1.84
CA ASP A 155 -13.76 -7.39 1.23
C ASP A 155 -13.92 -7.68 -0.26
N THR A 156 -12.81 -7.88 -0.96
CA THR A 156 -12.83 -8.26 -2.38
C THR A 156 -13.51 -9.61 -2.60
N VAL A 157 -13.22 -10.63 -1.77
CA VAL A 157 -13.90 -11.94 -1.83
C VAL A 157 -15.36 -11.87 -1.39
N ARG A 158 -15.66 -11.14 -0.32
CA ARG A 158 -17.04 -10.98 0.17
C ARG A 158 -17.95 -10.35 -0.89
N ARG A 159 -17.43 -9.39 -1.65
CA ARG A 159 -18.18 -8.67 -2.69
C ARG A 159 -18.28 -9.43 -4.01
N ASN A 160 -17.26 -10.23 -4.39
CA ASN A 160 -17.13 -10.78 -5.74
C ASN A 160 -16.98 -12.31 -5.79
N GLY A 161 -17.10 -12.99 -4.65
CA GLY A 161 -16.88 -14.42 -4.52
C GLY A 161 -15.41 -14.83 -4.55
N ARG A 162 -15.14 -16.14 -4.49
CA ARG A 162 -13.76 -16.70 -4.43
C ARG A 162 -12.94 -16.44 -5.69
N GLY A 163 -13.57 -16.15 -6.83
CA GLY A 163 -12.86 -15.78 -8.06
C GLY A 163 -11.99 -14.52 -7.91
N ALA A 164 -12.30 -13.66 -6.94
CA ALA A 164 -11.53 -12.46 -6.63
C ALA A 164 -10.08 -12.77 -6.22
N GLU A 165 -9.79 -13.96 -5.68
CA GLU A 165 -8.42 -14.38 -5.31
C GLU A 165 -7.48 -14.32 -6.53
N SER A 166 -7.96 -14.71 -7.71
CA SER A 166 -7.18 -14.62 -8.95
C SER A 166 -6.89 -13.17 -9.35
N SER A 167 -7.86 -12.27 -9.17
CA SER A 167 -7.66 -10.83 -9.44
C SER A 167 -6.64 -10.21 -8.48
N GLN A 168 -6.64 -10.63 -7.21
CA GLN A 168 -5.65 -10.19 -6.21
C GLN A 168 -4.23 -10.63 -6.61
N GLU A 169 -4.05 -11.92 -6.96
CA GLU A 169 -2.76 -12.45 -7.39
C GLU A 169 -2.27 -11.80 -8.68
N GLN A 170 -3.18 -11.60 -9.65
CA GLN A 170 -2.86 -10.94 -10.91
C GLN A 170 -2.42 -9.49 -10.71
N ALA A 171 -3.17 -8.69 -9.94
CA ALA A 171 -2.85 -7.29 -9.71
C ALA A 171 -1.46 -7.13 -9.08
N LEU A 172 -1.17 -7.90 -8.04
CA LEU A 172 0.11 -7.85 -7.35
C LEU A 172 1.26 -8.40 -8.21
N GLY A 173 1.02 -9.48 -8.96
CA GLY A 173 1.99 -10.04 -9.89
C GLY A 173 2.40 -9.05 -10.99
N LYS A 174 1.42 -8.37 -11.60
CA LYS A 174 1.68 -7.29 -12.59
C LYS A 174 2.52 -6.18 -11.98
N LEU A 175 2.18 -5.71 -10.78
CA LEU A 175 2.98 -4.69 -10.08
C LEU A 175 4.43 -5.12 -9.86
N TYR A 176 4.66 -6.34 -9.39
CA TYR A 176 6.02 -6.86 -9.22
C TYR A 176 6.82 -6.86 -10.52
N ALA A 177 6.19 -7.24 -11.63
CA ALA A 177 6.85 -7.26 -12.95
C ALA A 177 7.21 -5.86 -13.46
N MET A 178 6.44 -4.83 -13.08
CA MET A 178 6.71 -3.43 -13.46
C MET A 178 7.88 -2.79 -12.70
N LEU A 179 8.34 -3.41 -11.60
CA LEU A 179 9.38 -2.83 -10.74
C LEU A 179 10.66 -2.48 -11.51
N ASP A 180 11.10 -3.36 -12.42
CA ASP A 180 12.30 -3.10 -13.23
C ASP A 180 12.10 -1.95 -14.22
N GLN A 181 10.88 -1.80 -14.77
CA GLN A 181 10.56 -0.68 -15.66
C GLN A 181 10.64 0.64 -14.89
N PHE A 182 10.12 0.68 -13.65
CA PHE A 182 10.23 1.86 -12.79
C PHE A 182 11.69 2.18 -12.44
N LYS A 183 12.51 1.17 -12.12
CA LYS A 183 13.94 1.34 -11.83
C LYS A 183 14.73 1.85 -13.03
N ASN A 184 14.39 1.38 -14.23
CA ASN A 184 15.03 1.83 -15.46
C ASN A 184 14.61 3.27 -15.83
N LYS A 185 13.33 3.60 -15.64
CA LYS A 185 12.80 4.95 -15.89
C LYS A 185 13.31 5.98 -14.87
N TYR A 186 13.49 5.57 -13.62
CA TYR A 186 13.88 6.43 -12.50
C TYR A 186 15.07 5.82 -11.72
N PRO A 187 16.32 6.12 -12.12
CA PRO A 187 17.52 5.54 -11.51
C PRO A 187 17.66 5.78 -10.00
N GLU A 188 17.08 6.86 -9.47
CA GLU A 188 17.04 7.16 -8.04
C GLU A 188 16.25 6.09 -7.23
N LEU A 189 15.39 5.33 -7.91
CA LEU A 189 14.60 4.24 -7.33
C LEU A 189 15.27 2.87 -7.50
N LYS A 190 16.56 2.77 -7.84
CA LYS A 190 17.25 1.49 -8.10
C LYS A 190 17.08 0.42 -7.01
N ASN A 191 16.94 0.85 -5.75
CA ASN A 191 16.77 -0.05 -4.60
C ASN A 191 15.30 -0.25 -4.19
N LEU A 192 14.35 0.34 -4.92
CA LEU A 192 12.93 0.23 -4.64
C LEU A 192 12.50 -1.25 -4.57
N THR A 193 11.73 -1.58 -3.55
CA THR A 193 11.03 -2.85 -3.46
C THR A 193 9.52 -2.64 -3.40
N ILE A 194 8.76 -3.62 -3.85
CA ILE A 194 7.31 -3.66 -3.62
C ILE A 194 7.05 -4.63 -2.47
N ASN A 195 6.44 -4.13 -1.41
CA ASN A 195 6.09 -4.89 -0.22
C ASN A 195 4.59 -5.11 -0.22
N GLY A 196 4.14 -6.17 -0.90
CA GLY A 196 2.72 -6.49 -1.01
C GLY A 196 2.11 -6.72 0.37
N PHE A 197 1.02 -6.00 0.68
CA PHE A 197 0.36 -6.05 1.96
C PHE A 197 -1.00 -6.75 1.84
N SER A 198 -1.08 -7.99 2.33
CA SER A 198 -2.34 -8.71 2.45
C SER A 198 -3.13 -8.23 3.67
N GLY A 199 -4.27 -7.58 3.45
CA GLY A 199 -5.21 -7.25 4.52
C GLY A 199 -5.84 -8.49 5.17
N GLY A 200 -6.58 -8.26 6.25
CA GLY A 200 -7.21 -9.32 7.02
C GLY A 200 -8.29 -10.08 6.24
N GLY A 201 -8.64 -11.27 6.76
CA GLY A 201 -9.75 -12.10 6.30
C GLY A 201 -9.48 -12.94 5.05
N ALA A 202 -8.21 -13.29 4.83
CA ALA A 202 -7.93 -14.63 4.30
C ALA A 202 -8.65 -15.65 5.20
N ALA A 203 -9.28 -16.67 4.59
CA ALA A 203 -10.14 -17.62 5.28
C ALA A 203 -9.57 -18.07 6.63
N LEU A 204 -10.45 -18.20 7.63
CA LEU A 204 -10.19 -18.96 8.86
C LEU A 204 -9.42 -20.24 8.50
N GLN A 205 -8.51 -20.68 9.38
CA GLN A 205 -7.64 -21.87 9.27
C GLN A 205 -8.39 -23.21 9.08
N ARG A 206 -9.30 -23.32 8.12
CA ARG A 206 -10.10 -24.50 7.78
C ARG A 206 -9.59 -25.15 6.50
N GLY A 207 -8.25 -25.24 6.36
CA GLY A 207 -7.58 -25.91 5.24
C GLY A 207 -7.70 -25.15 3.92
N GLY A 208 -6.56 -24.72 3.34
CA GLY A 208 -6.52 -24.17 1.98
C GLY A 208 -5.64 -22.94 1.78
N GLY A 209 -5.05 -22.39 2.83
CA GLY A 209 -3.98 -21.38 2.75
C GLY A 209 -3.59 -20.90 4.13
N ARG A 210 -2.38 -21.19 4.59
CA ARG A 210 -1.93 -20.80 5.93
C ARG A 210 -1.61 -19.30 5.92
N VAL A 211 -1.91 -18.58 7.00
CA VAL A 211 -1.48 -17.17 7.19
C VAL A 211 0.02 -17.00 6.94
N THR A 212 0.80 -18.05 7.20
CA THR A 212 2.24 -18.12 6.93
C THR A 212 2.59 -18.22 5.45
N GLU A 213 1.69 -18.69 4.58
CA GLU A 213 1.90 -18.87 3.13
C GLU A 213 1.62 -17.60 2.31
N VAL A 214 1.20 -16.49 2.91
CA VAL A 214 0.98 -15.23 2.19
C VAL A 214 2.20 -14.82 1.36
N ALA A 215 3.38 -14.88 1.97
CA ALA A 215 4.62 -14.56 1.27
C ALA A 215 4.91 -15.54 0.12
N HIS A 216 4.64 -16.83 0.32
CA HIS A 216 4.77 -17.84 -0.72
C HIS A 216 3.91 -17.51 -1.94
N ASN A 217 2.66 -17.11 -1.72
CA ASN A 217 1.73 -16.74 -2.80
C ASN A 217 2.19 -15.48 -3.53
N HIS A 218 2.71 -14.47 -2.81
CA HIS A 218 3.33 -13.30 -3.44
C HIS A 218 4.53 -13.68 -4.30
N GLY A 219 5.44 -14.54 -3.81
CA GLY A 219 6.58 -15.04 -4.58
C GLY A 219 6.15 -15.83 -5.82
N ARG A 220 5.11 -16.67 -5.70
CA ARG A 220 4.53 -17.41 -6.83
C ARG A 220 3.97 -16.47 -7.89
N ALA A 221 3.20 -15.46 -7.48
CA ALA A 221 2.64 -14.45 -8.38
C ALA A 221 3.74 -13.64 -9.06
N ALA A 222 4.69 -13.09 -8.29
CA ALA A 222 5.82 -12.31 -8.82
C ALA A 222 6.55 -13.07 -9.93
N ARG A 223 6.92 -14.32 -9.66
CA ARG A 223 7.61 -15.20 -10.60
C ARG A 223 6.77 -15.60 -11.81
N PHE A 224 5.47 -15.84 -11.63
CA PHE A 224 4.57 -16.14 -12.76
C PHE A 224 4.52 -14.98 -13.76
N TYR A 225 4.54 -13.74 -13.26
CA TYR A 225 4.57 -12.53 -14.07
C TYR A 225 5.99 -12.07 -14.47
N GLY A 226 7.04 -12.87 -14.16
CA GLY A 226 8.42 -12.59 -14.58
C GLY A 226 9.14 -11.51 -13.79
N ALA A 227 8.68 -11.20 -12.58
CA ALA A 227 9.35 -10.23 -11.71
C ALA A 227 10.69 -10.78 -11.19
N LYS A 228 11.75 -9.97 -11.29
CA LYS A 228 13.11 -10.36 -10.86
C LYS A 228 13.36 -10.22 -9.36
N THR A 229 12.48 -9.47 -8.68
CA THR A 229 12.58 -9.23 -7.25
C THR A 229 11.25 -8.82 -6.66
N LEU A 230 11.14 -8.96 -5.34
CA LEU A 230 10.05 -8.43 -4.52
C LEU A 230 10.64 -8.05 -3.15
N GLY A 231 9.92 -7.19 -2.43
CA GLY A 231 10.20 -6.92 -1.03
C GLY A 231 9.52 -7.90 -0.09
N PRO A 232 9.74 -7.78 1.23
CA PRO A 232 9.08 -8.59 2.23
C PRO A 232 7.56 -8.39 2.17
N SER A 233 6.83 -9.47 2.38
CA SER A 233 5.37 -9.43 2.41
C SER A 233 4.87 -8.94 3.75
N LEU A 234 3.85 -8.09 3.72
CA LEU A 234 3.14 -7.63 4.90
C LEU A 234 1.80 -8.33 4.99
N LEU A 235 1.33 -8.57 6.21
CA LEU A 235 0.03 -9.18 6.44
C LEU A 235 -0.62 -8.66 7.72
N THR A 236 -1.95 -8.65 7.74
CA THR A 236 -2.74 -8.42 8.94
C THR A 236 -3.05 -9.76 9.61
N ILE A 237 -2.62 -9.93 10.86
CA ILE A 237 -3.12 -11.01 11.73
C ILE A 237 -4.42 -10.53 12.36
N GLN A 238 -5.50 -11.29 12.20
CA GLN A 238 -6.78 -10.92 12.79
C GLN A 238 -6.79 -11.17 14.29
N GLY A 239 -7.52 -10.35 15.05
CA GLY A 239 -7.57 -10.44 16.52
C GLY A 239 -7.92 -11.83 17.04
N HIS A 240 -8.84 -12.54 16.40
CA HIS A 240 -9.21 -13.90 16.79
C HIS A 240 -8.12 -14.95 16.54
N GLN A 241 -7.17 -14.69 15.62
CA GLN A 241 -6.04 -15.59 15.33
C GLN A 241 -4.89 -15.39 16.32
N MET A 242 -4.82 -14.23 16.97
CA MET A 242 -3.70 -13.89 17.87
C MET A 242 -3.50 -14.95 18.94
N GLN A 243 -4.57 -15.41 19.57
CA GLN A 243 -4.50 -16.42 20.62
C GLN A 243 -4.00 -17.76 20.09
N ILE A 244 -4.47 -18.17 18.91
CA ILE A 244 -4.10 -19.46 18.30
C ILE A 244 -2.64 -19.45 17.87
N LEU A 245 -2.19 -18.34 17.26
CA LEU A 245 -0.86 -18.23 16.66
C LEU A 245 0.24 -17.88 17.67
N PHE A 246 -0.09 -17.13 18.73
CA PHE A 246 0.93 -16.52 19.59
C PHE A 246 0.78 -16.79 21.09
N SER A 247 -0.32 -17.39 21.58
CA SER A 247 -0.42 -17.68 23.02
C SER A 247 0.43 -18.88 23.45
N PRO A 248 0.36 -20.07 22.82
CA PRO A 248 1.27 -21.16 23.18
C PRO A 248 2.66 -20.89 22.62
N SER A 249 3.68 -20.83 23.48
CA SER A 249 5.04 -20.41 23.08
C SER A 249 5.65 -21.27 21.96
N SER A 250 5.36 -22.58 21.94
CA SER A 250 5.81 -23.48 20.86
C SER A 250 5.17 -23.14 19.51
N ILE A 251 3.88 -22.81 19.50
CA ILE A 251 3.15 -22.40 18.29
C ILE A 251 3.60 -21.00 17.85
N ALA A 252 3.82 -20.09 18.79
CA ALA A 252 4.37 -18.76 18.51
C ALA A 252 5.71 -18.84 17.80
N LEU A 253 6.63 -19.66 18.31
CA LEU A 253 7.94 -19.87 17.71
C LEU A 253 7.82 -20.47 16.29
N GLN A 254 7.01 -21.52 16.12
CA GLN A 254 6.78 -22.12 14.80
C GLN A 254 6.12 -21.16 13.81
N THR A 255 5.21 -20.30 14.28
CA THR A 255 4.56 -19.27 13.47
C THR A 255 5.59 -18.25 12.97
N LEU A 256 6.45 -17.74 13.87
CA LEU A 256 7.52 -16.81 13.51
C LEU A 256 8.52 -17.44 12.54
N GLN A 257 8.97 -18.68 12.81
CA GLN A 257 9.85 -19.44 11.92
C GLN A 257 9.24 -19.61 10.53
N SER A 258 7.95 -19.95 10.47
CA SER A 258 7.23 -20.11 9.20
C SER A 258 7.11 -18.79 8.44
N LEU A 259 6.81 -17.67 9.10
CA LEU A 259 6.74 -16.35 8.46
C LEU A 259 8.08 -15.93 7.86
N VAL A 260 9.18 -16.19 8.57
CA VAL A 260 10.54 -15.92 8.07
C VAL A 260 10.86 -16.83 6.88
N ALA A 261 10.68 -18.15 7.05
CA ALA A 261 10.99 -19.13 6.01
C ALA A 261 10.22 -18.84 4.71
N GLN A 262 8.93 -18.51 4.80
CA GLN A 262 8.10 -18.25 3.62
C GLN A 262 8.47 -16.95 2.89
N ASN A 263 8.96 -15.92 3.60
CA ASN A 263 9.54 -14.74 2.94
C ASN A 263 10.85 -15.05 2.22
N LEU A 264 11.72 -15.89 2.82
CA LEU A 264 12.95 -16.33 2.17
C LEU A 264 12.64 -17.16 0.91
N TYR A 265 11.69 -18.09 0.99
CA TYR A 265 11.24 -18.87 -0.17
C TYR A 265 10.62 -17.98 -1.25
N ALA A 266 9.85 -16.96 -0.87
CA ALA A 266 9.29 -16.01 -1.82
C ALA A 266 10.39 -15.27 -2.59
N ARG A 267 11.44 -14.82 -1.88
CA ARG A 267 12.58 -14.16 -2.52
C ARG A 267 13.32 -15.10 -3.47
N ALA A 268 13.64 -16.32 -3.02
CA ALA A 268 14.33 -17.33 -3.82
C ALA A 268 13.56 -17.69 -5.11
N GLN A 269 12.22 -17.70 -5.05
CA GLN A 269 11.37 -17.93 -6.22
C GLN A 269 11.57 -16.91 -7.35
N THR A 270 12.01 -15.69 -7.04
CA THR A 270 12.27 -14.64 -8.05
C THR A 270 13.70 -14.62 -8.56
N GLU A 271 14.59 -15.47 -8.03
CA GLU A 271 15.96 -15.53 -8.51
C GLU A 271 16.05 -16.07 -9.93
N LEU A 272 16.97 -15.47 -10.69
CA LEU A 272 17.23 -15.81 -12.08
C LEU A 272 18.56 -16.55 -12.19
N LYS A 273 18.58 -17.54 -13.07
CA LYS A 273 19.77 -18.18 -13.61
C LYS A 273 20.52 -17.20 -14.54
N PRO A 274 21.79 -17.50 -14.89
CA PRO A 274 22.56 -16.70 -15.85
C PRO A 274 21.88 -16.55 -17.23
N ASN A 275 21.07 -17.53 -17.64
CA ASN A 275 20.30 -17.49 -18.89
C ASN A 275 19.03 -16.61 -18.81
N GLY A 276 18.77 -15.95 -17.68
CA GLY A 276 17.62 -15.09 -17.46
C GLY A 276 16.32 -15.81 -17.05
N GLU A 277 16.33 -17.14 -16.91
CA GLU A 277 15.18 -17.90 -16.45
C GLU A 277 15.12 -18.01 -14.92
N HIS A 278 13.92 -18.10 -14.34
CA HIS A 278 13.80 -18.37 -12.91
C HIS A 278 14.33 -19.77 -12.54
N TYR A 279 15.00 -19.87 -11.38
CA TYR A 279 15.41 -21.18 -10.82
C TYR A 279 14.22 -22.09 -10.56
N VAL A 280 13.10 -21.51 -10.12
CA VAL A 280 11.83 -22.22 -9.91
C VAL A 280 10.92 -21.94 -11.10
N LEU A 281 10.60 -22.95 -11.91
CA LEU A 281 9.73 -22.77 -13.10
C LEU A 281 8.24 -22.73 -12.72
N PRO A 282 7.41 -21.85 -13.32
CA PRO A 282 6.00 -21.75 -12.99
C PRO A 282 5.29 -23.09 -13.20
N ARG A 283 4.46 -23.50 -12.23
CA ARG A 283 3.59 -24.65 -12.43
C ARG A 283 2.59 -24.24 -13.53
N ARG A 284 2.78 -24.77 -14.72
CA ARG A 284 1.83 -24.63 -15.82
C ARG A 284 0.89 -25.83 -15.77
N ALA A 285 -0.40 -25.59 -15.96
CA ALA A 285 -1.31 -26.69 -16.23
C ALA A 285 -0.82 -27.44 -17.48
N PRO A 286 -0.94 -28.78 -17.54
CA PRO A 286 -0.62 -29.54 -18.74
C PRO A 286 -1.34 -28.95 -19.95
N LYS A 287 -0.68 -29.01 -21.12
CA LYS A 287 -1.28 -28.56 -22.38
C LYS A 287 -2.57 -29.36 -22.62
N GLY A 288 -3.72 -28.68 -22.71
CA GLY A 288 -5.03 -29.33 -22.88
C GLY A 288 -5.81 -29.60 -21.59
N TYR A 289 -5.29 -29.22 -20.40
CA TYR A 289 -6.04 -29.29 -19.15
C TYR A 289 -7.26 -28.37 -19.20
N ASN A 290 -8.45 -28.94 -19.01
CA ASN A 290 -9.72 -28.22 -18.90
C ASN A 290 -10.38 -28.63 -17.58
N GLU A 291 -10.36 -27.73 -16.59
CA GLU A 291 -10.92 -27.95 -15.25
C GLU A 291 -12.42 -28.31 -15.25
N ARG A 292 -13.13 -28.06 -16.36
CA ARG A 292 -14.57 -28.30 -16.51
C ARG A 292 -14.90 -29.58 -17.28
N LYS A 293 -13.92 -30.26 -17.86
CA LYS A 293 -14.14 -31.61 -18.39
C LYS A 293 -14.13 -32.56 -17.19
N LYS A 294 -15.32 -32.95 -16.73
CA LYS A 294 -15.45 -34.21 -15.99
C LYS A 294 -14.97 -35.29 -16.94
N GLU A 295 -14.03 -36.11 -16.50
CA GLU A 295 -13.75 -37.38 -17.15
C GLU A 295 -15.04 -38.20 -17.01
N ASP A 296 -15.64 -38.56 -18.15
CA ASP A 296 -16.81 -39.43 -18.25
C ASP A 296 -16.43 -40.88 -17.89
#